data_AF-A0A3L8E4J6-F1
#
_entry.id   AF-A0A3L8E4J6-F1
#
_cell.length_a   1.000
_cell.length_b   1.000
_cell.length_c   1.000
_cell.angle_alpha   90.00
_cell.angle_beta   90.00
_cell.angle_gamma   90.00
#
_symmetry.space_group_name_H-M   'P 1'
#
loop_
_entity.id
_entity.type
_entity.pdbx_description
1 polymer ?
#
loop_
_entity_poly.entity_id
_entity_poly.type
_entity_poly.pdbx_seq_one_letter_code
_entity_poly.pdbx_strand_id
1 'polypeptide(L)'
;MREEWKRRQEEWVKEKKIMEERLNELETKEEQMEMMIARMKQLERKDDERERRERRNIIMKGEGIPTEGSPKEIIKQTLRQELQIEADIEDAYWIKREQSRRMLVAKLRSWQQKKEILIKKSKMKGKKLYIDNDLTKKERDVQKEITGIARTKREQGWEVKIGYKKLIANGKTFIWEQEEGMKEINFRNKQRPTQTKAGETRNG
;
A
#
# COMPACT_ATOMS: atom_id res chain seq x y z
N MET A 1 -63.27 2.72 -32.85
CA MET A 1 -62.65 1.39 -33.13
C MET A 1 -61.37 1.49 -33.98
N ARG A 2 -61.38 1.61 -35.33
CA ARG A 2 -60.13 1.62 -36.13
C ARG A 2 -59.26 2.87 -35.93
N GLU A 3 -59.86 4.05 -35.78
CA GLU A 3 -59.14 5.31 -35.59
C GLU A 3 -58.52 5.42 -34.19
N GLU A 4 -59.24 4.99 -33.16
CA GLU A 4 -58.72 4.89 -31.79
C GLU A 4 -57.54 3.90 -31.70
N TRP A 5 -57.60 2.80 -32.47
CA TRP A 5 -56.51 1.83 -32.53
C TRP A 5 -55.27 2.42 -33.19
N LYS A 6 -55.42 3.19 -34.27
CA LYS A 6 -54.31 3.93 -34.90
C LYS A 6 -53.73 4.99 -33.96
N ARG A 7 -54.56 5.79 -33.29
CA ARG A 7 -54.11 6.82 -32.35
C ARG A 7 -53.32 6.21 -31.19
N ARG A 8 -53.79 5.08 -30.66
CA ARG A 8 -53.12 4.34 -29.60
C ARG A 8 -51.79 3.71 -30.05
N GLN A 9 -51.69 3.27 -31.31
CA GLN A 9 -50.43 2.81 -31.89
C GLN A 9 -49.45 3.98 -32.07
N GLU A 10 -49.90 5.14 -32.52
CA GLU A 10 -49.06 6.34 -32.68
C GLU A 10 -48.56 6.87 -31.32
N GLU A 11 -49.42 6.88 -30.30
CA GLU A 11 -49.05 7.22 -28.92
C GLU A 11 -48.02 6.22 -28.37
N TRP A 12 -48.22 4.92 -28.58
CA TRP A 12 -47.27 3.88 -28.15
C TRP A 12 -45.90 4.01 -28.83
N VAL A 13 -45.86 4.32 -30.12
CA VAL A 13 -44.60 4.55 -30.86
C VAL A 13 -43.88 5.79 -30.33
N LYS A 14 -44.61 6.87 -30.03
CA LYS A 14 -44.04 8.09 -29.44
C LYS A 14 -43.48 7.83 -28.03
N GLU A 15 -44.24 7.14 -27.18
CA GLU A 15 -43.80 6.78 -25.83
C GLU A 15 -42.56 5.88 -25.88
N LYS A 16 -42.55 4.87 -26.77
CA LYS A 16 -41.40 3.99 -26.95
C LYS A 16 -40.15 4.78 -27.35
N LYS A 17 -40.28 5.73 -28.28
CA LYS A 17 -39.16 6.58 -28.71
C LYS A 17 -38.62 7.45 -27.57
N ILE A 18 -39.51 8.06 -26.78
CA ILE A 18 -39.13 8.85 -25.59
C ILE A 18 -38.41 7.96 -24.56
N MET A 19 -38.87 6.73 -24.37
CA MET A 19 -38.23 5.78 -23.46
C MET A 19 -36.85 5.35 -23.95
N GLU A 20 -36.68 5.09 -25.25
CA GLU A 20 -35.37 4.78 -25.87
C GLU A 20 -34.40 5.96 -25.75
N GLU A 21 -34.84 7.19 -25.98
CA GLU A 21 -34.02 8.39 -25.80
C GLU A 21 -33.57 8.55 -24.34
N ARG A 22 -34.48 8.34 -23.37
CA ARG A 22 -34.16 8.38 -21.94
C ARG A 22 -33.18 7.28 -21.53
N LEU A 23 -33.30 6.07 -22.10
CA LEU A 23 -32.37 4.97 -21.83
C LEU A 23 -30.96 5.30 -22.33
N ASN A 24 -30.85 5.81 -23.56
CA ASN A 24 -29.56 6.23 -24.12
C ASN A 24 -28.93 7.37 -23.30
N GLU A 25 -29.73 8.33 -22.81
CA GLU A 25 -29.24 9.38 -21.91
C GLU A 25 -28.75 8.83 -20.56
N LEU A 26 -29.39 7.78 -20.03
CA LEU A 26 -28.96 7.14 -18.79
C LEU A 26 -27.67 6.36 -18.99
N GLU A 27 -27.57 5.58 -20.06
CA GLU A 27 -26.34 4.83 -20.42
C GLU A 27 -25.16 5.79 -20.59
N THR A 28 -25.33 6.89 -21.33
CA THR A 28 -24.27 7.88 -21.51
C THR A 28 -23.87 8.58 -20.20
N LYS A 29 -24.83 8.86 -19.31
CA LYS A 29 -24.54 9.39 -17.96
C LYS A 29 -23.80 8.37 -17.09
N GLU A 30 -24.15 7.09 -17.20
CA GLU A 30 -23.49 5.99 -16.50
C GLU A 30 -22.03 5.86 -16.95
N GLU A 31 -21.77 5.82 -18.26
CA GLU A 31 -20.41 5.80 -18.82
C GLU A 31 -19.58 7.02 -18.38
N GLN A 32 -20.19 8.21 -18.37
CA GLN A 32 -19.54 9.44 -17.88
C GLN A 32 -19.20 9.34 -16.39
N MET A 33 -20.11 8.77 -15.59
CA MET A 33 -19.90 8.55 -14.16
C MET A 33 -18.77 7.57 -13.92
N GLU A 34 -18.72 6.45 -14.64
CA GLU A 34 -17.64 5.47 -14.55
C GLU A 34 -16.27 6.08 -14.88
N MET A 35 -16.19 6.87 -15.96
CA MET A 35 -14.97 7.60 -16.31
C MET A 35 -14.56 8.60 -15.22
N MET A 36 -15.52 9.32 -14.64
CA MET A 36 -15.28 10.28 -13.57
C MET A 36 -14.76 9.57 -12.31
N ILE A 37 -15.36 8.46 -11.92
CA ILE A 37 -14.91 7.61 -10.80
C ILE A 37 -13.49 7.11 -11.05
N ALA A 38 -13.20 6.58 -12.25
CA ALA A 38 -11.87 6.10 -12.61
C ALA A 38 -10.82 7.22 -12.51
N ARG A 39 -11.15 8.43 -13.00
CA ARG A 39 -10.29 9.61 -12.92
C ARG A 39 -10.07 10.06 -11.47
N MET A 40 -11.13 10.07 -10.65
CA MET A 40 -11.02 10.38 -9.22
C MET A 40 -10.09 9.40 -8.51
N LYS A 41 -10.24 8.09 -8.74
CA LYS A 41 -9.34 7.05 -8.18
C LYS A 41 -7.88 7.28 -8.59
N GLN A 42 -7.62 7.70 -9.83
CA GLN A 42 -6.26 8.04 -10.26
C GLN A 42 -5.69 9.27 -9.56
N LEU A 43 -6.50 10.31 -9.38
CA LEU A 43 -6.09 11.54 -8.68
C LEU A 43 -5.77 11.25 -7.21
N GLU A 44 -6.62 10.49 -6.52
CA GLU A 44 -6.36 10.08 -5.13
C GLU A 44 -5.06 9.29 -5.00
N ARG A 45 -4.78 8.36 -5.91
CA ARG A 45 -3.50 7.61 -5.91
C ARG A 45 -2.30 8.54 -6.07
N LYS A 46 -2.39 9.52 -6.98
CA LYS A 46 -1.32 10.51 -7.18
C LYS A 46 -1.12 11.40 -5.96
N ASP A 47 -2.22 11.78 -5.30
CA ASP A 47 -2.18 12.59 -4.08
C ASP A 47 -1.54 11.83 -2.91
N ASP A 48 -1.97 10.57 -2.68
CA ASP A 48 -1.36 9.66 -1.69
C ASP A 48 0.15 9.49 -1.94
N GLU A 49 0.56 9.33 -3.21
CA GLU A 49 1.98 9.23 -3.59
C GLU A 49 2.76 10.52 -3.38
N ARG A 50 2.14 11.68 -3.59
CA ARG A 50 2.75 12.99 -3.34
C ARG A 50 2.96 13.19 -1.85
N GLU A 51 1.92 12.99 -1.05
CA GLU A 51 1.96 13.12 0.41
C GLU A 51 3.04 12.20 1.01
N ARG A 52 3.18 10.98 0.45
CA ARG A 52 4.23 10.04 0.85
C ARG A 52 5.64 10.51 0.51
N ARG A 53 5.84 11.10 -0.68
CA ARG A 53 7.15 11.64 -1.09
C ARG A 53 7.57 12.83 -0.24
N GLU A 54 6.61 13.64 0.18
CA GLU A 54 6.83 14.76 1.10
C GLU A 54 7.18 14.28 2.51
N ARG A 55 6.56 13.18 2.97
CA ARG A 55 6.92 12.53 4.24
C ARG A 55 8.23 11.76 4.14
N ARG A 56 9.34 12.46 4.35
CA ARG A 56 10.70 11.90 4.41
C ARG A 56 11.12 11.39 5.80
N ASN A 57 10.16 11.24 6.72
CA ASN A 57 10.44 10.86 8.09
C ASN A 57 10.61 9.34 8.27
N ILE A 58 11.52 8.95 9.16
CA ILE A 58 11.65 7.60 9.69
C ILE A 58 11.52 7.63 11.21
N ILE A 59 11.07 6.52 11.78
CA ILE A 59 10.90 6.36 13.23
C ILE A 59 11.80 5.23 13.69
N MET A 60 12.66 5.50 14.66
CA MET A 60 13.51 4.51 15.31
C MET A 60 12.99 4.23 16.72
N LYS A 61 12.86 2.95 17.07
CA LYS A 61 12.31 2.49 18.35
C LYS A 61 13.08 1.27 18.88
N GLY A 62 13.11 1.10 20.19
CA GLY A 62 13.69 -0.07 20.85
C GLY A 62 14.65 0.29 21.98
N GLU A 63 15.03 -0.72 22.77
CA GLU A 63 15.94 -0.56 23.92
C GLU A 63 17.38 -0.32 23.48
N GLY A 64 17.73 -0.67 22.24
CA GLY A 64 19.08 -0.50 21.70
C GLY A 64 19.39 0.91 21.19
N ILE A 65 18.54 1.92 21.42
CA ILE A 65 18.84 3.29 20.99
C ILE A 65 19.77 3.94 22.02
N PRO A 66 20.95 4.46 21.60
CA PRO A 66 21.81 5.25 22.47
C PRO A 66 21.06 6.41 23.12
N THR A 67 21.32 6.67 24.41
CA THR A 67 20.68 7.76 25.17
C THR A 67 21.54 9.02 25.26
N GLU A 68 22.81 8.93 24.90
CA GLU A 68 23.79 10.01 24.95
C GLU A 68 24.05 10.57 23.55
N GLY A 69 24.16 11.90 23.46
CA GLY A 69 24.37 12.62 22.21
C GLY A 69 23.11 13.25 21.63
N SER A 70 23.28 14.01 20.54
CA SER A 70 22.15 14.66 19.89
C SER A 70 21.31 13.64 19.11
N PRO A 71 19.97 13.83 19.00
CA PRO A 71 19.09 12.99 18.20
C PRO A 71 19.61 12.75 16.76
N LYS A 72 20.21 13.79 16.15
CA LYS A 72 20.77 13.75 14.80
C LYS A 72 22.00 12.85 14.70
N GLU A 73 22.89 12.92 15.67
CA GLU A 73 24.10 12.09 15.68
C GLU A 73 23.76 10.63 15.94
N ILE A 74 22.87 10.38 16.91
CA ILE A 74 22.43 9.03 17.28
C ILE A 74 21.87 8.30 16.06
N ILE A 75 20.96 8.93 15.31
CA ILE A 75 20.37 8.29 14.12
C ILE A 75 21.41 8.09 13.01
N LYS A 76 22.31 9.05 12.77
CA LYS A 76 23.37 8.93 11.75
C LYS A 76 24.32 7.78 12.06
N GLN A 77 24.82 7.73 13.29
CA GLN A 77 25.73 6.67 13.74
C GLN A 77 25.06 5.30 13.64
N THR A 78 23.82 5.21 14.11
CA THR A 78 23.04 3.97 14.03
C THR A 78 22.88 3.51 12.58
N LEU A 79 22.46 4.39 11.66
CA LEU A 79 22.29 4.05 10.25
C LEU A 79 23.61 3.62 9.58
N ARG A 80 24.72 4.28 9.96
CA ARG A 80 26.06 3.91 9.47
C ARG A 80 26.51 2.54 9.98
N GLN A 81 26.39 2.28 11.29
CA GLN A 81 26.82 1.04 11.92
C GLN A 81 25.95 -0.16 11.49
N GLU A 82 24.63 0.03 11.50
CA GLU A 82 23.66 -1.05 11.31
C GLU A 82 23.39 -1.34 9.84
N LEU A 83 23.32 -0.29 9.01
CA LEU A 83 22.89 -0.41 7.62
C LEU A 83 23.97 -0.03 6.59
N GLN A 84 25.10 0.52 7.04
CA GLN A 84 26.15 1.06 6.17
C GLN A 84 25.61 2.14 5.24
N ILE A 85 24.81 3.07 5.80
CA ILE A 85 24.21 4.19 5.06
C ILE A 85 24.66 5.50 5.70
N GLU A 86 25.26 6.38 4.90
CA GLU A 86 25.50 7.77 5.28
C GLU A 86 24.24 8.59 4.97
N ALA A 87 23.48 8.90 6.02
CA ALA A 87 22.19 9.58 5.89
C ALA A 87 22.31 11.08 6.15
N ASP A 88 21.72 11.89 5.27
CA ASP A 88 21.58 13.33 5.46
C ASP A 88 20.26 13.63 6.19
N ILE A 89 20.41 14.03 7.45
CA ILE A 89 19.31 14.28 8.38
C ILE A 89 19.05 15.78 8.44
N GLU A 90 17.87 16.19 7.94
CA GLU A 90 17.38 17.57 8.01
C GLU A 90 17.07 17.94 9.46
N ASP A 91 16.31 17.09 10.15
CA ASP A 91 15.95 17.28 11.55
C ASP A 91 15.77 15.95 12.30
N ALA A 92 15.94 15.94 13.63
CA ALA A 92 15.65 14.78 14.45
C ALA A 92 15.26 15.16 15.89
N TYR A 93 14.26 14.47 16.44
CA TYR A 93 13.72 14.76 17.77
C TYR A 93 13.11 13.51 18.41
N TRP A 94 13.05 13.53 19.74
CA TRP A 94 12.46 12.45 20.53
C TRP A 94 10.95 12.62 20.68
N ILE A 95 10.22 11.54 20.50
CA ILE A 95 8.79 11.40 20.80
C ILE A 95 8.65 10.43 21.98
N LYS A 96 8.05 10.93 23.07
CA LYS A 96 7.91 10.30 24.41
C LYS A 96 9.23 10.11 25.15
N ARG A 97 9.33 10.68 26.36
CA ARG A 97 10.55 10.71 27.21
C ARG A 97 10.67 9.54 28.19
N GLU A 98 9.60 8.78 28.41
CA GLU A 98 9.57 7.64 29.32
C GLU A 98 10.53 6.55 28.82
N GLN A 99 11.45 6.09 29.68
CA GLN A 99 12.61 5.27 29.31
C GLN A 99 12.28 4.00 28.50
N SER A 100 11.12 3.39 28.73
CA SER A 100 10.73 2.12 28.10
C SER A 100 10.12 2.25 26.70
N ARG A 101 9.74 3.47 26.25
CA ARG A 101 9.03 3.70 24.98
C ARG A 101 9.52 4.91 24.20
N ARG A 102 10.80 5.26 24.35
CA ARG A 102 11.43 6.36 23.59
C ARG A 102 11.41 6.03 22.10
N MET A 103 10.87 6.95 21.30
CA MET A 103 10.93 6.89 19.84
C MET A 103 11.72 8.07 19.33
N LEU A 104 12.67 7.83 18.45
CA LEU A 104 13.44 8.86 17.78
C LEU A 104 12.88 9.05 16.36
N VAL A 105 12.43 10.25 16.04
CA VAL A 105 11.99 10.60 14.70
C VAL A 105 13.08 11.39 14.00
N ALA A 106 13.38 11.02 12.76
CA ALA A 106 14.29 11.76 11.90
C ALA A 106 13.64 12.10 10.56
N LYS A 107 13.75 13.37 10.18
CA LYS A 107 13.40 13.91 8.87
C LYS A 107 14.64 13.85 7.97
N LEU A 108 14.55 13.07 6.90
CA LEU A 108 15.62 12.93 5.92
C LEU A 108 15.53 14.04 4.86
N ARG A 109 16.67 14.40 4.26
CA ARG A 109 16.66 15.37 3.15
C ARG A 109 16.03 14.82 1.87
N SER A 110 16.17 13.51 1.61
CA SER A 110 15.66 12.90 0.38
C SER A 110 14.78 11.68 0.61
N TRP A 111 13.79 11.50 -0.26
CA TRP A 111 12.97 10.29 -0.31
C TRP A 111 13.78 9.05 -0.70
N GLN A 112 14.80 9.22 -1.53
CA GLN A 112 15.70 8.14 -1.98
C GLN A 112 16.45 7.53 -0.80
N GLN A 113 17.01 8.34 0.10
CA GLN A 113 17.64 7.86 1.35
C GLN A 113 16.64 7.13 2.23
N LYS A 114 15.41 7.68 2.38
CA LYS A 114 14.34 7.00 3.13
C LYS A 114 14.07 5.61 2.56
N LYS A 115 13.93 5.50 1.24
CA LYS A 115 13.67 4.24 0.54
C LYS A 115 14.81 3.24 0.76
N GLU A 116 16.06 3.69 0.66
CA GLU A 116 17.23 2.83 0.90
C GLU A 116 17.27 2.28 2.32
N ILE A 117 17.04 3.13 3.33
CA ILE A 117 16.98 2.74 4.75
C ILE A 117 15.87 1.70 4.95
N LEU A 118 14.67 1.95 4.41
CA LEU A 118 13.53 1.04 4.56
C LEU A 118 13.73 -0.31 3.86
N ILE A 119 14.53 -0.38 2.79
CA ILE A 119 14.91 -1.64 2.13
C ILE A 119 15.91 -2.41 2.99
N LYS A 120 16.95 -1.74 3.50
CA LYS A 120 18.03 -2.37 4.26
C LYS A 120 17.65 -2.71 5.71
N LYS A 121 16.56 -2.15 6.25
CA LYS A 121 16.12 -2.36 7.65
C LYS A 121 15.95 -3.83 8.06
N SER A 122 15.73 -4.74 7.11
CA SER A 122 15.67 -6.18 7.40
C SER A 122 16.97 -6.74 7.99
N LYS A 123 18.11 -6.07 7.76
CA LYS A 123 19.40 -6.40 8.40
C LYS A 123 19.38 -6.25 9.92
N MET A 124 18.43 -5.47 10.45
CA MET A 124 18.26 -5.25 11.89
C MET A 124 17.34 -6.30 12.54
N LYS A 125 16.84 -7.28 11.77
CA LYS A 125 15.96 -8.33 12.30
C LYS A 125 16.69 -9.14 13.38
N GLY A 126 16.05 -9.29 14.54
CA GLY A 126 16.62 -9.99 15.70
C GLY A 126 17.35 -9.08 16.68
N LYS A 127 17.56 -7.80 16.34
CA LYS A 127 18.09 -6.80 17.27
C LYS A 127 16.96 -6.17 18.10
N LYS A 128 17.31 -5.60 19.26
CA LYS A 128 16.40 -4.80 20.09
C LYS A 128 16.18 -3.36 19.57
N LEU A 129 16.39 -3.16 18.28
CA LEU A 129 16.39 -1.86 17.61
C LEU A 129 15.66 -1.98 16.27
N TYR A 130 14.72 -1.09 16.02
CA TYR A 130 13.81 -1.18 14.89
C TYR A 130 13.65 0.18 14.20
N ILE A 131 13.51 0.15 12.87
CA ILE A 131 13.20 1.31 12.05
C ILE A 131 11.86 1.10 11.35
N ASP A 132 10.97 2.07 11.50
CA ASP A 132 9.66 2.11 10.89
C ASP A 132 9.49 3.32 9.96
N ASN A 133 8.57 3.15 9.03
CA ASN A 133 8.12 4.20 8.15
C ASN A 133 7.12 5.09 8.90
N ASP A 134 7.28 6.41 8.83
CA ASP A 134 6.24 7.34 9.26
C ASP A 134 5.10 7.34 8.22
N LEU A 135 4.05 6.59 8.53
CA LEU A 135 2.88 6.38 7.67
C LEU A 135 1.92 7.56 7.74
N THR A 136 1.26 7.85 6.62
CA THR A 136 0.11 8.78 6.59
C THR A 136 -1.02 8.27 7.49
N LYS A 137 -1.96 9.13 7.88
CA LYS A 137 -3.14 8.69 8.66
C LYS A 137 -3.89 7.58 7.93
N LYS A 138 -4.16 7.79 6.63
CA LYS A 138 -4.82 6.81 5.74
C LYS A 138 -4.04 5.50 5.68
N GLU A 139 -2.73 5.55 5.49
CA GLU A 139 -1.88 4.34 5.48
C GLU A 139 -1.87 3.62 6.83
N ARG A 140 -1.89 4.38 7.94
CA ARG A 140 -1.93 3.83 9.30
C ARG A 140 -3.24 3.11 9.58
N ASP A 141 -4.36 3.67 9.13
CA ASP A 141 -5.68 3.05 9.31
C ASP A 141 -5.79 1.76 8.50
N VAL A 142 -5.37 1.78 7.22
CA VAL A 142 -5.22 0.56 6.42
C VAL A 142 -4.32 -0.46 7.13
N GLN A 143 -3.16 -0.05 7.65
CA GLN A 143 -2.25 -0.95 8.35
C GLN A 143 -2.87 -1.59 9.61
N LYS A 144 -3.73 -0.86 10.35
CA LYS A 144 -4.45 -1.40 11.52
C LYS A 144 -5.40 -2.51 11.09
N GLU A 145 -6.16 -2.29 10.03
CA GLU A 145 -7.13 -3.26 9.53
C GLU A 145 -6.44 -4.54 9.05
N ILE A 146 -5.37 -4.39 8.26
CA ILE A 146 -4.53 -5.52 7.83
C ILE A 146 -3.98 -6.30 9.03
N THR A 147 -3.56 -5.59 10.08
CA THR A 147 -3.03 -6.21 11.30
C THR A 147 -4.12 -6.95 12.08
N GLY A 148 -5.35 -6.42 12.11
CA GLY A 148 -6.51 -7.10 12.67
C GLY A 148 -6.80 -8.41 11.95
N ILE A 149 -6.89 -8.38 10.62
CA ILE A 149 -7.10 -9.58 9.78
C ILE A 149 -5.96 -10.59 9.99
N ALA A 150 -4.71 -10.11 10.04
CA ALA A 150 -3.54 -10.94 10.28
C ALA A 150 -3.61 -11.66 11.63
N ARG A 151 -4.08 -10.96 12.68
CA ARG A 151 -4.26 -11.53 14.02
C ARG A 151 -5.29 -12.66 13.99
N THR A 152 -6.48 -12.42 13.44
CA THR A 152 -7.52 -13.44 13.33
C THR A 152 -7.04 -14.67 12.56
N LYS A 153 -6.30 -14.49 11.45
CA LYS A 153 -5.73 -15.61 10.69
C LYS A 153 -4.66 -16.38 11.47
N ARG A 154 -3.83 -15.71 12.27
CA ARG A 154 -2.86 -16.38 13.15
C ARG A 154 -3.54 -17.16 14.26
N GLU A 155 -4.61 -16.62 14.84
CA GLU A 155 -5.44 -17.32 15.85
C GLU A 155 -6.06 -18.59 15.25
N GLN A 156 -6.33 -18.61 13.94
CA GLN A 156 -6.75 -19.79 13.18
C GLN A 156 -5.59 -20.73 12.78
N GLY A 157 -4.35 -20.46 13.22
CA GLY A 157 -3.17 -21.30 12.96
C GLY A 157 -2.47 -21.03 11.62
N TRP A 158 -2.80 -19.95 10.89
CA TRP A 158 -2.16 -19.67 9.60
C TRP A 158 -0.78 -19.02 9.76
N GLU A 159 0.16 -19.34 8.89
CA GLU A 159 1.41 -18.59 8.74
C GLU A 159 1.12 -17.28 8.00
N VAL A 160 1.32 -16.14 8.67
CA VAL A 160 0.93 -14.82 8.15
C VAL A 160 2.10 -13.84 8.09
N LYS A 161 2.36 -13.29 6.89
CA LYS A 161 3.31 -12.21 6.62
C LYS A 161 2.58 -10.96 6.14
N ILE A 162 2.83 -9.83 6.77
CA ILE A 162 2.25 -8.53 6.39
C ILE A 162 3.25 -7.77 5.51
N GLY A 163 2.78 -7.23 4.40
CA GLY A 163 3.54 -6.30 3.55
C GLY A 163 2.76 -4.99 3.37
N TYR A 164 3.32 -4.08 2.57
CA TYR A 164 2.63 -2.83 2.25
C TYR A 164 1.34 -3.10 1.48
N LYS A 165 0.19 -2.69 2.04
CA LYS A 165 -1.15 -2.90 1.46
C LYS A 165 -1.40 -4.36 1.05
N LYS A 166 -0.75 -5.33 1.71
CA LYS A 166 -0.90 -6.75 1.37
C LYS A 166 -0.68 -7.67 2.57
N LEU A 167 -1.28 -8.84 2.50
CA LEU A 167 -1.17 -9.92 3.48
C LEU A 167 -0.87 -11.22 2.74
N ILE A 168 0.11 -11.98 3.18
CA ILE A 168 0.37 -13.33 2.69
C ILE A 168 0.02 -14.29 3.81
N ALA A 169 -0.91 -15.21 3.58
CA ALA A 169 -1.38 -16.14 4.59
C ALA A 169 -1.48 -17.56 4.00
N ASN A 170 -0.74 -18.52 4.55
CA ASN A 170 -0.62 -19.90 4.03
C ASN A 170 -0.37 -19.95 2.50
N GLY A 171 0.57 -19.13 2.02
CA GLY A 171 0.94 -19.06 0.59
C GLY A 171 -0.04 -18.27 -0.30
N LYS A 172 -1.24 -17.92 0.17
CA LYS A 172 -2.19 -17.05 -0.53
C LYS A 172 -1.84 -15.59 -0.32
N THR A 173 -1.95 -14.77 -1.36
CA THR A 173 -1.71 -13.32 -1.26
C THR A 173 -3.04 -12.59 -1.30
N PHE A 174 -3.22 -11.64 -0.39
CA PHE A 174 -4.34 -10.72 -0.33
C PHE A 174 -3.81 -9.29 -0.51
N ILE A 175 -4.47 -8.48 -1.33
CA ILE A 175 -4.12 -7.07 -1.56
C ILE A 175 -5.26 -6.19 -1.05
N TRP A 176 -4.88 -5.06 -0.45
CA TRP A 176 -5.80 -4.03 -0.01
C TRP A 176 -6.22 -3.14 -1.17
N GLU A 177 -7.52 -3.11 -1.46
CA GLU A 177 -8.18 -2.16 -2.35
C GLU A 177 -8.94 -1.12 -1.51
N GLN A 178 -8.84 0.17 -1.88
CA GLN A 178 -9.29 1.29 -1.05
C GLN A 178 -10.77 1.25 -0.63
N GLU A 179 -11.64 0.65 -1.45
CA GLU A 179 -13.09 0.58 -1.20
C GLU A 179 -13.57 -0.82 -0.81
N GLU A 180 -12.82 -1.85 -1.19
CA GLU A 180 -13.27 -3.25 -1.10
C GLU A 180 -12.51 -4.04 -0.03
N GLY A 181 -11.52 -3.43 0.62
CA GLY A 181 -10.69 -4.06 1.63
C GLY A 181 -9.75 -5.13 1.06
N MET A 182 -9.55 -6.23 1.79
CA MET A 182 -8.61 -7.30 1.40
C MET A 182 -9.21 -8.25 0.37
N LYS A 183 -8.64 -8.29 -0.83
CA LYS A 183 -8.98 -9.24 -1.90
C LYS A 183 -7.90 -10.30 -2.09
N GLU A 184 -8.30 -11.58 -2.12
CA GLU A 184 -7.40 -12.68 -2.49
C GLU A 184 -7.01 -12.57 -3.96
N ILE A 185 -5.72 -12.65 -4.26
CA ILE A 185 -5.20 -12.69 -5.63
C ILE A 185 -4.54 -14.03 -5.90
N ASN A 186 -4.99 -14.69 -6.98
CA ASN A 186 -4.44 -15.95 -7.43
C ASN A 186 -3.33 -15.70 -8.45
N PHE A 187 -2.06 -15.85 -8.04
CA PHE A 187 -0.92 -15.84 -8.96
C PHE A 187 -0.76 -17.18 -9.72
N ARG A 188 -1.85 -17.77 -10.25
CA ARG A 188 -1.74 -18.89 -11.20
C ARG A 188 -1.57 -18.33 -12.61
N ASN A 189 -0.34 -17.93 -12.96
CA ASN A 189 0.24 -17.85 -14.32
C ASN A 189 1.34 -16.79 -14.45
N LYS A 190 2.49 -17.04 -13.82
CA LYS A 190 3.78 -16.66 -14.42
C LYS A 190 4.73 -17.84 -14.22
N GLN A 191 4.72 -18.76 -15.19
CA GLN A 191 5.78 -19.75 -15.30
C GLN A 191 7.10 -18.98 -15.33
N ARG A 192 7.94 -19.16 -14.30
CA ARG A 192 9.34 -18.79 -14.40
C ARG A 192 9.95 -19.80 -15.37
N PRO A 193 10.62 -19.39 -16.46
CA PRO A 193 11.37 -20.35 -17.26
C PRO A 193 12.45 -20.93 -16.36
N THR A 194 12.32 -22.21 -16.06
CA THR A 194 13.37 -23.03 -15.44
C THR A 194 14.57 -23.00 -16.37
N GLN A 195 15.67 -22.38 -15.92
CA GLN A 195 16.97 -22.61 -16.50
C GLN A 195 17.33 -24.08 -16.28
N THR A 196 17.18 -24.89 -17.32
CA THR A 196 17.78 -26.22 -17.39
C THR A 196 19.29 -26.03 -17.34
N LYS A 197 19.91 -26.47 -16.25
CA LYS A 197 21.36 -26.64 -16.15
C LYS A 197 21.76 -27.74 -17.14
N ALA A 198 22.36 -27.36 -18.27
CA ALA A 198 23.16 -28.27 -19.08
C ALA A 198 24.45 -28.57 -18.31
N GLY A 199 24.41 -29.60 -17.48
CA GLY A 199 25.59 -30.29 -16.99
C GLY A 199 25.77 -31.56 -17.81
N GLU A 200 26.37 -31.44 -19.00
CA GLU A 200 26.93 -32.60 -19.69
C GLU A 200 28.35 -32.82 -19.15
N THR A 201 28.44 -33.70 -18.15
CA THR A 201 29.63 -34.53 -17.96
C THR A 201 29.73 -35.53 -19.12
N ARG A 202 30.80 -35.47 -19.89
CA ARG A 202 31.31 -36.63 -20.63
C ARG A 202 32.78 -36.83 -20.30
N ASN A 203 33.01 -37.94 -19.61
CA ASN A 203 34.29 -38.65 -19.58
C ASN A 203 34.60 -39.16 -21.00
N GLY A 204 35.87 -39.11 -21.36
CA GLY A 204 36.47 -39.62 -22.59
C GLY A 204 37.90 -39.14 -22.67
#